data_AF-A0A371AX81-F1
#
_entry.id   AF-A0A371AX81-F1
#
_cell.length_a   1.000
_cell.length_b   1.000
_cell.length_c   1.000
_cell.angle_alpha   90.00
_cell.angle_beta   90.00
_cell.angle_gamma   90.00
#
_symmetry.space_group_name_H-M   'P 1'
#
loop_
_entity.id
_entity.type
_entity.pdbx_description
1 polymer ?
#
loop_
_entity_poly.entity_id
_entity_poly.type
_entity_poly.pdbx_seq_one_letter_code
_entity_poly.pdbx_strand_id
1 'polypeptide(L)'
;MYYSDFCAVEYIENENVVLLSWKKACSGEQFREPEKYSLELLEHYQGSSLIIDVRNGFEEDKEDIEWEVSEFIPKMSQTDCKYVIFIENKEKEIKNIVKKWRKEFENNFTVLKTLSIQNALHELNKRRKMLTLNIIFEMKASLRKEFYKKLIEQGIVEKSRKEAGNIKYEYYCAVEDHRKILLIETWENSIALEKHLKTDHYQLFKKLKAEYVKETRIEKHYLDEKTILIN
;
A
#
# COMPACT_ATOMS: atom_id res chain seq x y z
N MET A 1 -22.43 -11.46 -6.34
CA MET A 1 -21.99 -10.86 -7.61
C MET A 1 -23.19 -10.16 -8.23
N TYR A 2 -23.03 -8.90 -8.62
CA TYR A 2 -24.02 -8.13 -9.39
C TYR A 2 -23.57 -8.06 -10.84
N TYR A 3 -24.50 -8.20 -11.78
CA TYR A 3 -24.17 -8.15 -13.20
C TYR A 3 -25.31 -7.51 -13.98
N SER A 4 -24.98 -6.56 -14.85
CA SER A 4 -25.91 -5.91 -15.78
C SER A 4 -25.26 -5.69 -17.15
N ASP A 5 -26.03 -5.14 -18.09
CA ASP A 5 -25.51 -4.69 -19.39
C ASP A 5 -24.50 -3.53 -19.27
N PHE A 6 -24.49 -2.84 -18.13
CA PHE A 6 -23.72 -1.62 -17.89
C PHE A 6 -22.51 -1.87 -17.00
N CYS A 7 -22.55 -2.85 -16.10
CA CYS A 7 -21.44 -3.12 -15.19
C CYS A 7 -21.40 -4.56 -14.66
N ALA A 8 -20.37 -4.86 -13.88
CA ALA A 8 -20.31 -6.00 -12.98
C ALA A 8 -19.71 -5.56 -11.64
N VAL A 9 -20.23 -6.12 -10.54
CA VAL A 9 -19.65 -5.96 -9.19
C VAL A 9 -19.38 -7.33 -8.61
N GLU A 10 -18.13 -7.55 -8.20
CA GLU A 10 -17.69 -8.81 -7.63
C GLU A 10 -16.74 -8.60 -6.43
N TYR A 11 -16.73 -9.58 -5.53
CA TYR A 11 -15.77 -9.64 -4.43
C TYR A 11 -14.67 -10.65 -4.79
N ILE A 12 -13.43 -10.20 -4.77
CA ILE A 12 -12.22 -10.99 -5.03
C ILE A 12 -11.65 -11.43 -3.68
N GLU A 13 -12.04 -12.62 -3.24
CA GLU A 13 -11.77 -13.15 -1.90
C GLU A 13 -10.28 -13.14 -1.52
N ASN A 14 -9.41 -13.66 -2.40
CA ASN A 14 -7.98 -13.79 -2.12
C ASN A 14 -7.24 -12.45 -1.97
N GLU A 15 -7.82 -11.36 -2.49
CA GLU A 15 -7.22 -10.02 -2.43
C GLU A 15 -7.96 -9.10 -1.43
N ASN A 16 -9.09 -9.57 -0.89
CA ASN A 16 -10.04 -8.80 -0.09
C ASN A 16 -10.40 -7.46 -0.78
N VAL A 17 -11.02 -7.56 -1.96
CA VAL A 17 -11.33 -6.43 -2.85
C VAL A 17 -12.76 -6.55 -3.38
N VAL A 18 -13.49 -5.44 -3.34
CA VAL A 18 -14.71 -5.24 -4.13
C VAL A 18 -14.33 -4.56 -5.44
N LEU A 19 -14.62 -5.19 -6.57
CA LEU A 19 -14.35 -4.70 -7.91
C LEU A 19 -15.65 -4.33 -8.61
N LEU A 20 -15.84 -3.04 -8.88
CA LEU A 20 -16.88 -2.50 -9.75
C LEU A 20 -16.28 -2.21 -11.13
N SER A 21 -16.77 -2.87 -12.17
CA SER A 21 -16.30 -2.69 -13.55
C SER A 21 -17.40 -2.16 -14.46
N TRP A 22 -17.26 -0.91 -14.90
CA TRP A 22 -18.17 -0.29 -15.86
C TRP A 22 -17.88 -0.77 -17.28
N LYS A 23 -18.92 -1.23 -17.97
CA LYS A 23 -18.92 -1.69 -19.37
C LYS A 23 -19.44 -0.62 -20.33
N LYS A 24 -20.37 0.22 -19.88
CA LYS A 24 -21.04 1.27 -20.64
C LYS A 24 -21.44 2.43 -19.73
N ALA A 25 -21.53 3.62 -20.32
CA ALA A 25 -22.09 4.81 -19.70
C ALA A 25 -23.54 4.56 -19.27
N CYS A 26 -23.91 5.04 -18.08
CA CYS A 26 -25.27 4.95 -17.55
C CYS A 26 -25.49 6.00 -16.45
N SER A 27 -26.76 6.20 -16.12
CA SER A 27 -27.20 7.12 -15.06
C SER A 27 -28.43 6.60 -14.31
N GLY A 28 -28.79 7.25 -13.21
CA GLY A 28 -29.92 6.90 -12.36
C GLY A 28 -29.74 5.52 -11.72
N GLU A 29 -30.79 4.70 -11.65
CA GLU A 29 -30.72 3.39 -10.98
C GLU A 29 -29.74 2.41 -11.66
N GLN A 30 -29.48 2.56 -12.96
CA GLN A 30 -28.45 1.78 -13.66
C GLN A 30 -27.04 2.05 -13.10
N PHE A 31 -26.82 3.25 -12.58
CA PHE A 31 -25.58 3.67 -11.93
C PHE A 31 -25.61 3.41 -10.42
N ARG A 32 -26.70 3.79 -9.74
CA ARG A 32 -26.81 3.79 -8.27
C ARG A 32 -26.93 2.39 -7.67
N GLU A 33 -27.66 1.46 -8.29
CA GLU A 33 -27.81 0.09 -7.75
C GLU A 33 -26.49 -0.69 -7.67
N PRO A 34 -25.62 -0.66 -8.71
CA PRO A 34 -24.27 -1.23 -8.60
C PRO A 34 -23.41 -0.61 -7.50
N GLU A 35 -23.48 0.71 -7.30
CA GLU A 35 -22.75 1.40 -6.23
C GLU A 35 -23.28 0.96 -4.85
N LYS A 36 -24.60 0.95 -4.64
CA LYS A 36 -25.23 0.43 -3.42
C LYS A 36 -24.81 -1.02 -3.13
N TYR A 37 -24.81 -1.88 -4.16
CA TYR A 37 -24.36 -3.26 -4.02
C TYR A 37 -22.86 -3.35 -3.66
N SER A 38 -22.03 -2.46 -4.20
CA SER A 38 -20.62 -2.37 -3.83
C SER A 38 -20.46 -1.99 -2.36
N LEU A 39 -21.27 -1.06 -1.85
CA LEU A 39 -21.32 -0.68 -0.44
C LEU A 39 -21.72 -1.87 0.46
N GLU A 40 -22.76 -2.63 0.09
CA GLU A 40 -23.16 -3.84 0.85
C GLU A 40 -22.00 -4.84 0.98
N LEU A 41 -21.22 -5.03 -0.10
CA LEU A 41 -20.04 -5.90 -0.06
C LEU A 41 -18.94 -5.32 0.83
N LEU A 42 -18.70 -4.01 0.81
CA LEU A 42 -17.72 -3.36 1.66
C LEU A 42 -18.10 -3.46 3.15
N GLU A 43 -19.39 -3.35 3.47
CA GLU A 43 -19.91 -3.54 4.83
C GLU A 43 -19.79 -5.00 5.30
N HIS A 44 -20.03 -5.96 4.39
CA HIS A 44 -19.97 -7.39 4.68
C HIS A 44 -18.54 -7.91 4.82
N TYR A 45 -17.63 -7.51 3.92
CA TYR A 45 -16.24 -7.95 3.87
C TYR A 45 -15.33 -6.91 4.49
N GLN A 46 -15.16 -7.01 5.80
CA GLN A 46 -14.31 -6.12 6.59
C GLN A 46 -12.86 -6.07 6.06
N GLY A 47 -12.34 -4.85 6.00
CA GLY A 47 -11.01 -4.47 5.55
C GLY A 47 -10.87 -4.49 4.03
N SER A 48 -11.95 -4.69 3.28
CA SER A 48 -11.91 -4.76 1.82
C SER A 48 -11.57 -3.40 1.20
N SER A 49 -10.98 -3.43 0.01
CA SER A 49 -10.71 -2.22 -0.80
C SER A 49 -11.73 -2.12 -1.91
N LEU A 50 -12.06 -0.90 -2.32
CA LEU A 50 -12.85 -0.67 -3.53
C LEU A 50 -11.92 -0.43 -4.73
N ILE A 51 -12.15 -1.16 -5.82
CA ILE A 51 -11.53 -0.89 -7.12
C ILE A 51 -12.65 -0.60 -8.11
N ILE A 52 -12.54 0.52 -8.83
CA ILE A 52 -13.52 0.96 -9.82
C ILE A 52 -12.85 1.06 -11.18
N ASP A 53 -13.24 0.19 -12.12
CA ASP A 53 -12.82 0.27 -13.52
C ASP A 53 -13.77 1.16 -14.31
N VAL A 54 -13.31 2.37 -14.62
CA VAL A 54 -14.08 3.41 -15.31
C VAL A 54 -13.73 3.50 -16.80
N ARG A 55 -12.90 2.60 -17.34
CA ARG A 55 -12.34 2.72 -18.70
C ARG A 55 -13.41 2.71 -19.79
N ASN A 56 -14.50 1.97 -19.61
CA ASN A 56 -15.51 1.73 -20.65
C ASN A 56 -16.87 2.36 -20.39
N GLY A 57 -17.11 3.03 -19.25
CA GLY A 57 -18.49 3.38 -18.90
C GLY A 57 -18.73 4.48 -17.88
N PHE A 58 -17.78 5.36 -17.65
CA PHE A 58 -18.04 6.52 -16.80
C PHE A 58 -18.77 7.63 -17.57
N GLU A 59 -19.97 7.98 -17.11
CA GLU A 59 -20.75 9.13 -17.57
C GLU A 59 -20.75 10.21 -16.49
N GLU A 60 -20.66 11.47 -16.90
CA GLU A 60 -20.67 12.60 -15.97
C GLU A 60 -22.11 13.12 -15.79
N ASP A 61 -22.97 12.28 -15.22
CA ASP A 61 -24.32 12.72 -14.81
C ASP A 61 -24.24 13.52 -13.52
N LYS A 62 -24.84 14.71 -13.52
CA LYS A 62 -24.73 15.64 -12.40
C LYS A 62 -25.50 15.15 -11.18
N GLU A 63 -26.68 14.55 -11.37
CA GLU A 63 -27.52 14.08 -10.27
C GLU A 63 -26.89 12.87 -9.59
N ASP A 64 -26.27 11.98 -10.37
CA ASP A 64 -25.57 10.82 -9.83
C ASP A 64 -24.30 11.19 -9.07
N ILE A 65 -23.52 12.17 -9.57
CA ILE A 65 -22.37 12.70 -8.84
C ILE A 65 -22.80 13.36 -7.53
N GLU A 66 -23.89 14.14 -7.55
CA GLU A 66 -24.44 14.75 -6.33
C GLU A 66 -24.91 13.68 -5.34
N TRP A 67 -25.61 12.64 -5.81
CA TRP A 67 -26.03 11.51 -4.99
C TRP A 67 -24.84 10.75 -4.39
N GLU A 68 -23.80 10.47 -5.17
CA GLU A 68 -22.63 9.73 -4.70
C GLU A 68 -21.89 10.49 -3.59
N VAL A 69 -21.78 11.82 -3.72
CA VAL A 69 -21.19 12.70 -2.71
C VAL A 69 -22.05 12.81 -1.45
N SER A 70 -23.37 12.90 -1.58
CA SER A 70 -24.27 13.10 -0.43
C SER A 70 -24.65 11.81 0.29
N GLU A 71 -24.70 10.69 -0.42
CA GLU A 71 -25.22 9.42 0.08
C GLU A 71 -24.18 8.31 0.13
N PHE A 72 -23.47 8.06 -0.97
CA PHE A 72 -22.59 6.90 -1.08
C PHE A 72 -21.28 7.07 -0.28
N ILE A 73 -20.51 8.13 -0.55
CA ILE A 73 -19.22 8.38 0.12
C ILE A 73 -19.37 8.47 1.64
N PRO A 74 -20.37 9.18 2.21
CA PRO A 74 -20.56 9.26 3.66
C PRO A 74 -20.97 7.94 4.33
N LYS A 75 -21.64 7.03 3.60
CA LYS A 75 -21.94 5.69 4.11
C LYS A 75 -20.72 4.79 4.00
N MET A 76 -20.03 4.84 2.86
CA MET A 76 -18.80 4.09 2.63
C MET A 76 -17.71 4.46 3.65
N SER A 77 -17.61 5.72 4.08
CA SER A 77 -16.63 6.15 5.09
C SER A 77 -16.91 5.60 6.50
N GLN A 78 -18.08 4.98 6.72
CA GLN A 78 -18.41 4.26 7.97
C GLN A 78 -17.94 2.81 7.93
N THR A 79 -17.54 2.30 6.76
CA THR A 79 -16.86 1.00 6.63
C THR A 79 -15.39 1.12 7.06
N ASP A 80 -14.68 0.00 7.09
CA ASP A 80 -13.23 -0.06 7.31
C ASP A 80 -12.41 -0.02 6.00
N CYS A 81 -13.06 0.28 4.87
CA CYS A 81 -12.38 0.49 3.59
C CYS A 81 -11.44 1.71 3.68
N LYS A 82 -10.15 1.49 3.42
CA LYS A 82 -9.12 2.55 3.45
C LYS A 82 -8.68 3.03 2.07
N TYR A 83 -8.81 2.19 1.05
CA TYR A 83 -8.27 2.47 -0.28
C TYR A 83 -9.35 2.35 -1.35
N VAL A 84 -9.39 3.36 -2.22
CA VAL A 84 -10.21 3.38 -3.43
C VAL A 84 -9.27 3.51 -4.62
N ILE A 85 -9.36 2.60 -5.57
CA ILE A 85 -8.48 2.62 -6.75
C ILE A 85 -9.29 2.73 -8.01
N PHE A 86 -9.02 3.77 -8.79
CA PHE A 86 -9.59 3.94 -10.12
C PHE A 86 -8.68 3.30 -11.17
N ILE A 87 -9.25 2.44 -12.01
CA ILE A 87 -8.62 1.98 -13.24
C ILE A 87 -9.11 2.88 -14.37
N GLU A 88 -8.19 3.66 -14.95
CA GLU A 88 -8.51 4.65 -15.98
C GLU A 88 -7.54 4.56 -17.16
N ASN A 89 -7.99 5.01 -18.34
CA ASN A 89 -7.11 5.13 -19.50
C ASN A 89 -6.15 6.31 -19.32
N LYS A 90 -4.97 6.25 -19.95
CA LYS A 90 -4.02 7.38 -19.93
C LYS A 90 -4.69 8.62 -20.52
N GLU A 91 -4.76 9.66 -19.70
CA GLU A 91 -5.19 11.02 -20.05
C GLU A 91 -6.58 11.12 -20.70
N LYS A 92 -7.59 11.35 -19.85
CA LYS A 92 -8.79 12.11 -20.24
C LYS A 92 -8.75 13.44 -19.51
N GLU A 93 -9.08 14.52 -20.21
CA GLU A 93 -9.28 15.82 -19.57
C GLU A 93 -10.43 15.70 -18.57
N ILE A 94 -10.10 15.84 -17.27
CA ILE A 94 -11.09 15.68 -16.19
C ILE A 94 -11.85 16.99 -16.05
N LYS A 95 -13.18 16.97 -16.25
CA LYS A 95 -14.02 18.14 -16.03
C LYS A 95 -14.03 18.54 -14.54
N ASN A 96 -14.35 19.80 -14.26
CA ASN A 96 -14.34 20.34 -12.90
C ASN A 96 -15.28 19.61 -11.93
N ILE A 97 -16.41 19.09 -12.41
CA ILE A 97 -17.37 18.34 -11.60
C ILE A 97 -16.71 17.04 -11.09
N VAL A 98 -16.06 16.29 -11.98
CA VAL A 98 -15.33 15.06 -11.63
C VAL A 98 -14.14 15.35 -10.72
N LYS A 99 -13.47 16.49 -10.87
CA LYS A 99 -12.42 16.91 -9.92
C LYS A 99 -12.97 17.09 -8.51
N LYS A 100 -14.13 17.73 -8.37
CA LYS A 100 -14.78 17.92 -7.06
C LYS A 100 -15.17 16.58 -6.46
N TRP A 101 -15.77 15.71 -7.26
CA TRP A 101 -16.13 14.36 -6.85
C TRP A 101 -14.92 13.53 -6.36
N ARG A 102 -13.82 13.50 -7.11
CA ARG A 102 -12.60 12.80 -6.67
C ARG A 102 -12.06 13.32 -5.34
N LYS A 103 -12.15 14.63 -5.13
CA LYS A 103 -11.72 15.25 -3.88
C LYS A 103 -12.52 14.75 -2.68
N GLU A 104 -13.81 14.42 -2.86
CA GLU A 104 -14.62 13.86 -1.77
C GLU A 104 -14.17 12.45 -1.37
N PHE A 105 -13.75 11.63 -2.33
CA PHE A 105 -13.09 10.37 -2.01
C PHE A 105 -11.75 10.60 -1.29
N GLU A 106 -10.93 11.55 -1.74
CA GLU A 106 -9.62 11.85 -1.13
C GLU A 106 -9.73 12.38 0.31
N ASN A 107 -10.87 12.97 0.69
CA ASN A 107 -11.12 13.42 2.06
C ASN A 107 -11.29 12.25 3.04
N ASN A 108 -11.75 11.09 2.57
CA ASN A 108 -12.12 9.95 3.41
C ASN A 108 -11.21 8.72 3.20
N PHE A 109 -10.60 8.61 2.01
CA PHE A 109 -9.88 7.42 1.58
C PHE A 109 -8.53 7.76 0.94
N THR A 110 -7.62 6.79 0.96
CA THR A 110 -6.43 6.86 0.10
C THR A 110 -6.83 6.48 -1.33
N VAL A 111 -6.92 7.49 -2.20
CA VAL A 111 -7.30 7.31 -3.60
C VAL A 111 -6.07 7.06 -4.48
N LEU A 112 -6.11 6.03 -5.32
CA LEU A 112 -5.06 5.71 -6.28
C LEU A 112 -5.62 5.62 -7.69
N LYS A 113 -4.73 5.79 -8.67
CA LYS A 113 -5.04 5.66 -10.10
C LYS A 113 -4.08 4.67 -10.73
N THR A 114 -4.62 3.72 -11.49
CA THR A 114 -3.83 2.72 -12.19
C THR A 114 -4.41 2.47 -13.58
N LEU A 115 -3.72 1.67 -14.40
CA LEU A 115 -4.10 1.36 -15.77
C LEU A 115 -4.69 -0.05 -15.92
N SER A 116 -4.61 -0.87 -14.88
CA SER A 116 -5.06 -2.26 -14.88
C SER A 116 -5.34 -2.76 -13.47
N ILE A 117 -6.13 -3.84 -13.37
CA ILE A 117 -6.39 -4.52 -12.11
C ILE A 117 -5.10 -5.06 -11.48
N GLN A 118 -4.15 -5.55 -12.28
CA GLN A 118 -2.86 -6.05 -11.77
C GLN A 118 -2.06 -4.93 -11.09
N ASN A 119 -2.06 -3.72 -11.66
CA ASN A 119 -1.38 -2.57 -11.06
C ASN A 119 -2.10 -2.11 -9.78
N ALA A 120 -3.45 -2.14 -9.78
CA ALA A 120 -4.24 -1.82 -8.60
C ALA A 120 -3.93 -2.78 -7.43
N LEU A 121 -3.96 -4.09 -7.69
CA LEU A 121 -3.61 -5.12 -6.71
C LEU A 121 -2.17 -5.00 -6.24
N HIS A 122 -1.23 -4.66 -7.13
CA HIS A 122 0.16 -4.40 -6.76
C HIS A 122 0.28 -3.23 -5.78
N GLU A 123 -0.38 -2.10 -6.06
CA GLU A 123 -0.38 -0.94 -5.17
C GLU A 123 -1.05 -1.21 -3.82
N LEU A 124 -2.14 -1.99 -3.79
CA LEU A 124 -2.75 -2.44 -2.54
C LEU A 124 -1.78 -3.29 -1.73
N ASN A 125 -1.18 -4.30 -2.34
CA ASN A 125 -0.22 -5.18 -1.66
C ASN A 125 0.97 -4.40 -1.10
N LYS A 126 1.46 -3.37 -1.82
CA LYS A 126 2.53 -2.49 -1.32
C LYS A 126 2.15 -1.70 -0.07
N ARG A 127 0.87 -1.40 0.14
CA ARG A 127 0.37 -0.50 1.19
C ARG A 127 -0.23 -1.22 2.37
N ARG A 128 -0.84 -2.38 2.13
CA ARG A 128 -1.56 -3.18 3.14
C ARG A 128 -0.66 -4.14 3.90
N LYS A 129 0.42 -4.63 3.27
CA LYS A 129 1.24 -5.70 3.86
C LYS A 129 2.44 -5.14 4.61
N MET A 130 2.53 -5.50 5.89
CA MET A 130 3.72 -5.30 6.69
C MET A 130 4.90 -6.04 6.07
N LEU A 131 6.06 -5.41 6.10
CA LEU A 131 7.26 -5.89 5.44
C LEU A 131 8.38 -6.08 6.44
N THR A 132 8.96 -7.27 6.50
CA THR A 132 10.21 -7.52 7.24
C THR A 132 11.34 -7.89 6.29
N LEU A 133 12.49 -7.26 6.50
CA LEU A 133 13.75 -7.56 5.82
C LEU A 133 14.72 -8.19 6.81
N ASN A 134 15.21 -9.38 6.49
CA ASN A 134 16.42 -9.93 7.11
C ASN A 134 17.60 -9.60 6.21
N ILE A 135 18.41 -8.64 6.64
CA ILE A 135 19.54 -8.14 5.88
C ILE A 135 20.82 -8.66 6.54
N ILE A 136 21.46 -9.63 5.90
CA ILE A 136 22.67 -10.28 6.41
C ILE A 136 23.87 -9.70 5.68
N PHE A 137 24.78 -9.12 6.44
CA PHE A 137 26.04 -8.59 5.93
C PHE A 137 27.19 -9.54 6.29
N GLU A 138 27.92 -10.01 5.28
CA GLU A 138 29.26 -10.61 5.47
C GLU A 138 30.30 -9.49 5.38
N MET A 139 31.16 -9.41 6.39
CA MET A 139 32.16 -8.34 6.51
C MET A 139 33.45 -8.70 5.75
N LYS A 140 34.13 -7.69 5.17
CA LYS A 140 35.43 -7.88 4.49
C LYS A 140 36.54 -8.36 5.43
N ALA A 141 36.47 -7.94 6.69
CA ALA A 141 37.34 -8.35 7.79
C ALA A 141 36.49 -8.58 9.06
N SER A 142 37.06 -9.05 10.16
CA SER A 142 36.36 -9.28 11.43
C SER A 142 35.99 -7.99 12.19
N LEU A 143 35.57 -6.94 11.47
CA LEU A 143 35.31 -5.57 11.96
C LEU A 143 33.84 -5.28 12.23
N ARG A 144 33.00 -6.31 12.47
CA ARG A 144 31.56 -6.14 12.70
C ARG A 144 31.21 -5.16 13.83
N LYS A 145 32.01 -5.15 14.90
CA LYS A 145 31.84 -4.25 16.05
C LYS A 145 32.13 -2.80 15.66
N GLU A 146 33.17 -2.57 14.87
CA GLU A 146 33.53 -1.24 14.39
C GLU A 146 32.51 -0.70 13.41
N PHE A 147 32.05 -1.54 12.46
CA PHE A 147 30.97 -1.19 11.54
C PHE A 147 29.73 -0.72 12.32
N TYR A 148 29.24 -1.52 13.27
CA TYR A 148 28.09 -1.13 14.08
C TYR A 148 28.34 0.15 14.90
N LYS A 149 29.53 0.28 15.50
CA LYS A 149 29.91 1.51 16.23
C LYS A 149 29.82 2.74 15.33
N LYS A 150 30.29 2.68 14.08
CA LYS A 150 30.19 3.79 13.12
C LYS A 150 28.75 4.14 12.77
N LEU A 151 27.87 3.13 12.65
CA LEU A 151 26.44 3.38 12.42
C LEU A 151 25.80 4.16 13.56
N ILE A 152 26.17 3.85 14.81
CA ILE A 152 25.70 4.56 16.01
C ILE A 152 26.29 5.97 16.09
N GLU A 153 27.61 6.12 15.90
CA GLU A 153 28.30 7.42 15.92
C GLU A 153 27.72 8.40 14.89
N GLN A 154 27.28 7.90 13.73
CA GLN A 154 26.66 8.72 12.69
C GLN A 154 25.14 8.90 12.85
N GLY A 155 24.56 8.34 13.93
CA GLY A 155 23.14 8.44 14.25
C GLY A 155 22.22 7.72 13.26
N ILE A 156 22.74 6.80 12.44
CA ILE A 156 21.96 6.12 11.39
C ILE A 156 20.85 5.30 12.03
N VAL A 157 21.21 4.44 12.99
CA VAL A 157 20.26 3.53 13.65
C VAL A 157 19.15 4.29 14.36
N GLU A 158 19.50 5.34 15.10
CA GLU A 158 18.51 6.15 15.82
C GLU A 158 17.56 6.89 14.87
N LYS A 159 18.09 7.45 13.78
CA LYS A 159 17.28 8.14 12.77
C LYS A 159 16.33 7.18 12.07
N SER A 160 16.78 5.98 11.69
CA SER A 160 15.92 4.98 11.04
C SER A 160 14.78 4.51 11.93
N ARG A 161 15.03 4.34 13.23
CA ARG A 161 13.98 3.99 14.22
C ARG A 161 12.92 5.08 14.39
N LYS A 162 13.26 6.34 14.13
CA LYS A 162 12.34 7.48 14.25
C LYS A 162 11.53 7.74 12.97
N GLU A 163 11.77 6.97 11.91
CA GLU A 163 11.04 7.13 10.66
C GLU A 163 9.58 6.70 10.78
N ALA A 164 8.70 7.47 10.14
CA ALA A 164 7.29 7.10 10.03
C ALA A 164 7.15 5.74 9.32
N GLY A 165 6.44 4.82 9.97
CA GLY A 165 6.25 3.46 9.47
C GLY A 165 7.39 2.50 9.78
N ASN A 166 8.46 2.91 10.50
CA ASN A 166 9.40 1.95 11.07
C ASN A 166 8.76 1.28 12.29
N ILE A 167 8.69 -0.05 12.29
CA ILE A 167 8.18 -0.86 13.41
C ILE A 167 9.36 -1.48 14.17
N LYS A 168 10.40 -1.90 13.44
CA LYS A 168 11.58 -2.55 14.00
C LYS A 168 12.83 -2.17 13.21
N TYR A 169 13.93 -1.95 13.91
CA TYR A 169 15.25 -1.72 13.31
C TYR A 169 16.36 -2.15 14.28
N GLU A 170 16.79 -3.40 14.18
CA GLU A 170 17.62 -4.07 15.18
C GLU A 170 18.76 -4.89 14.56
N TYR A 171 19.94 -4.78 15.17
CA TYR A 171 21.12 -5.53 14.75
C TYR A 171 21.41 -6.70 15.68
N TYR A 172 21.80 -7.83 15.09
CA TYR A 172 22.14 -9.07 15.76
C TYR A 172 23.49 -9.58 15.25
N CYS A 173 24.31 -10.16 16.13
CA CYS A 173 25.57 -10.78 15.76
C CYS A 173 25.39 -12.29 15.62
N ALA A 174 25.89 -12.88 14.51
CA ALA A 174 25.91 -14.32 14.38
C ALA A 174 26.90 -14.95 15.39
N VAL A 175 26.50 -16.04 16.01
CA VAL A 175 27.34 -16.81 16.94
C VAL A 175 28.32 -17.70 16.18
N GLU A 176 27.85 -18.38 15.13
CA GLU A 176 28.64 -19.36 14.36
C GLU A 176 29.62 -18.72 13.36
N ASP A 177 29.32 -17.51 12.87
CA ASP A 177 30.20 -16.79 11.93
C ASP A 177 30.43 -15.36 12.40
N HIS A 178 31.60 -15.11 12.97
CA HIS A 178 31.97 -13.80 13.50
C HIS A 178 32.14 -12.70 12.45
N ARG A 179 32.11 -13.04 11.16
CA ARG A 179 32.08 -12.05 10.07
C ARG A 179 30.67 -11.67 9.67
N LYS A 180 29.64 -12.27 10.25
CA LYS A 180 28.24 -11.97 9.93
C LYS A 180 27.58 -11.11 11.01
N ILE A 181 26.82 -10.14 10.53
CA ILE A 181 25.89 -9.31 11.30
C ILE A 181 24.56 -9.27 10.54
N LEU A 182 23.47 -9.45 11.26
CA LEU A 182 22.10 -9.41 10.75
C LEU A 182 21.46 -8.10 11.18
N LEU A 183 20.80 -7.42 10.25
CA LEU A 183 19.86 -6.35 10.51
C LEU A 183 18.46 -6.85 10.21
N ILE A 184 17.57 -6.76 11.19
CA ILE A 184 16.14 -6.98 11.00
C ILE A 184 15.47 -5.61 10.96
N GLU A 185 14.84 -5.32 9.82
CA GLU A 185 13.99 -4.14 9.67
C GLU A 185 12.55 -4.59 9.45
N THR A 186 11.61 -4.05 10.22
CA THR A 186 10.18 -4.23 9.96
C THR A 186 9.57 -2.86 9.70
N TRP A 187 8.85 -2.77 8.59
CA TRP A 187 8.19 -1.58 8.10
C TRP A 187 6.70 -1.84 7.99
N GLU A 188 5.90 -0.84 8.35
CA GLU A 188 4.44 -0.86 8.25
C GLU A 188 3.98 -1.30 6.86
N ASN A 189 4.70 -0.86 5.81
CA ASN A 189 4.44 -1.27 4.44
C ASN A 189 5.64 -0.96 3.53
N SER A 190 5.53 -1.33 2.25
CA SER A 190 6.60 -1.09 1.26
C SER A 190 6.78 0.41 0.95
N ILE A 191 5.77 1.25 1.17
CA ILE A 191 5.87 2.70 0.96
C ILE A 191 6.77 3.34 2.02
N ALA A 192 6.69 2.90 3.28
CA ALA A 192 7.58 3.35 4.34
C ALA A 192 9.05 3.02 4.02
N LEU A 193 9.31 1.77 3.59
CA LEU A 193 10.65 1.39 3.14
C LEU A 193 11.13 2.23 1.94
N GLU A 194 10.27 2.47 0.94
CA GLU A 194 10.66 3.31 -0.22
C GLU A 194 11.05 4.74 0.17
N LYS A 195 10.45 5.28 1.24
CA LYS A 195 10.86 6.57 1.81
C LYS A 195 12.20 6.44 2.55
N HIS A 196 12.38 5.40 3.36
CA HIS A 196 13.63 5.09 4.04
C HIS A 196 14.83 5.08 3.08
N LEU A 197 14.68 4.41 1.93
CA LEU A 197 15.72 4.29 0.90
C LEU A 197 16.17 5.64 0.29
N LYS A 198 15.42 6.72 0.52
CA LYS A 198 15.70 8.07 0.01
C LYS A 198 16.23 9.02 1.08
N THR A 199 16.31 8.61 2.35
CA THR A 199 16.77 9.47 3.43
C THR A 199 18.29 9.69 3.40
N ASP A 200 18.74 10.82 3.93
CA ASP A 200 20.17 11.16 4.00
C ASP A 200 20.97 10.14 4.81
N HIS A 201 20.41 9.65 5.91
CA HIS A 201 21.09 8.70 6.78
C HIS A 201 21.14 7.29 6.15
N TYR A 202 20.17 6.92 5.29
CA TYR A 202 20.31 5.73 4.45
C TYR A 202 21.40 5.89 3.37
N GLN A 203 21.54 7.07 2.76
CA GLN A 203 22.66 7.30 1.83
C GLN A 203 24.02 7.23 2.54
N LEU A 204 24.08 7.72 3.78
CA LEU A 204 25.27 7.62 4.62
C LEU A 204 25.56 6.16 5.00
N PHE A 205 24.52 5.39 5.37
CA PHE A 205 24.60 3.95 5.57
C PHE A 205 25.18 3.25 4.34
N LYS A 206 24.73 3.57 3.12
CA LYS A 206 25.26 2.97 1.88
C LYS A 206 26.76 3.22 1.71
N LYS A 207 27.27 4.40 2.06
CA LYS A 207 28.71 4.71 1.99
C LYS A 207 29.51 3.83 2.95
N LEU A 208 29.12 3.81 4.22
CA LEU A 208 29.73 2.92 5.21
C LEU A 208 29.64 1.45 4.81
N LYS A 209 28.47 1.02 4.33
CA LYS A 209 28.26 -0.35 3.86
C LYS A 209 29.30 -0.74 2.80
N ALA A 210 29.61 0.12 1.84
CA ALA A 210 30.58 -0.15 0.79
C ALA A 210 32.03 -0.31 1.32
N GLU A 211 32.37 0.35 2.43
CA GLU A 211 33.69 0.25 3.06
C GLU A 211 33.84 -1.10 3.78
N TYR A 212 32.85 -1.50 4.58
CA TYR A 212 32.97 -2.63 5.52
C TYR A 212 32.42 -3.96 5.00
N VAL A 213 31.37 -3.95 4.18
CA VAL A 213 30.62 -5.14 3.75
C VAL A 213 31.23 -5.75 2.49
N LYS A 214 31.48 -7.06 2.53
CA LYS A 214 31.90 -7.86 1.38
C LYS A 214 30.68 -8.31 0.56
N GLU A 215 29.68 -8.85 1.24
CA GLU A 215 28.49 -9.40 0.60
C GLU A 215 27.23 -9.05 1.41
N THR A 216 26.11 -8.87 0.73
CA THR A 216 24.81 -8.64 1.36
C THR A 216 23.81 -9.65 0.82
N ARG A 217 23.12 -10.34 1.73
CA ARG A 217 21.97 -11.16 1.43
C ARG A 217 20.74 -10.51 2.05
N ILE A 218 19.67 -10.37 1.27
CA ILE A 218 18.40 -9.80 1.73
C ILE A 218 17.33 -10.86 1.56
N GLU A 219 16.66 -11.20 2.66
CA GLU A 219 15.45 -12.01 2.64
C GLU A 219 14.27 -11.09 2.90
N LYS A 220 13.29 -11.09 2.00
CA LYS A 220 12.13 -10.20 2.03
C LYS A 220 10.88 -11.00 2.40
N HIS A 221 10.20 -10.62 3.47
CA HIS A 221 9.03 -11.32 3.99
C HIS A 221 7.85 -10.36 4.16
N TYR A 222 6.70 -10.73 3.62
CA TYR A 222 5.45 -10.05 3.89
C TYR A 222 4.74 -10.78 5.03
N LEU A 223 4.28 -10.03 6.02
CA LEU A 223 3.63 -10.56 7.21
C LEU A 223 2.17 -10.14 7.22
N ASP A 224 1.30 -11.09 7.53
CA ASP A 224 -0.07 -10.82 7.96
C ASP A 224 -0.05 -10.53 9.48
N GLU A 225 -1.03 -9.79 10.01
CA GLU A 225 -1.02 -9.20 11.36
C GLU A 225 -1.04 -10.20 12.55
N LYS A 226 -0.81 -11.49 12.34
CA LYS A 226 -0.81 -12.50 13.41
C LYS A 226 0.59 -12.70 13.99
N THR A 227 0.89 -12.01 15.10
CA THR A 227 1.98 -12.42 15.99
C THR A 227 1.46 -13.46 16.98
N ILE A 228 2.00 -14.67 16.92
CA ILE A 228 1.71 -15.72 17.90
C ILE A 228 2.85 -15.73 18.90
N LEU A 229 2.58 -15.31 20.14
CA LEU A 229 3.48 -15.52 21.26
C LEU A 229 3.23 -16.92 21.79
N ILE A 230 4.25 -17.76 21.76
CA ILE A 230 4.23 -19.10 22.35
C ILE A 230 5.21 -19.08 23.52
N ASN A 231 4.71 -19.43 24.70
CA ASN A 231 5.51 -19.61 25.92
C ASN A 231 6.09 -21.02 26.00
#